data_AF-A0AA35W496-F1
#
_entry.id   AF-A0AA35W496-F1
#
_cell.length_a   1.000
_cell.length_b   1.000
_cell.length_c   1.000
_cell.angle_alpha   90.00
_cell.angle_beta   90.00
_cell.angle_gamma   90.00
#
_symmetry.space_group_name_H-M   'P 1'
#
loop_
_entity.id
_entity.type
_entity.pdbx_description
1 polymer ?
#
loop_
_entity_poly.entity_id
_entity_poly.type
_entity_poly.pdbx_seq_one_letter_code
_entity_poly.pdbx_strand_id
1 'polypeptide(L)'
;MGLLDSLATWLGLKQRQAKVICVGLDNSGKSTVINHLKPESTKAHNILPTIGFNVEVFKHESISFTVWDMSGQGRYRNLWEHYYEDIEAVIFVVDSSDKLRMPVAQEELKTLLTHSKIQDRNIPILLLANKMDIRGSLTAIQCSKAMDVDLLAKDRPYHICSTNALTGDGLEEAVQWLSAISLPQSTMSGSSVDCGDAKARGVTIPQSVNYHFTRQCNYHCGFCFHTAKTSFVLPIDEAKHGLDLLRDAGMEKINFSGGEPFVHKKGEFLGELVHYCKNTLQLPSVTIVSNGSLITEEWFRKYGESLDILAISCDSFDESTNSDIGRQQGSKNHLVSLTRVRQWCRDYKVAFKVNTVVNTYNWKEDMSQEILQLDPVRWKVFQCLLIEGENVGPEARRNAESFVITDEQFKSFLDINDNVPQLVPESNTAMRDSYLILDEYVLFLIV
;
A
#
# COMPACT_ATOMS: atom_id res chain seq x y z
N MET A 1 26.60 20.57 8.07
CA MET A 1 25.28 20.92 8.64
C MET A 1 25.35 20.58 10.12
N GLY A 2 25.43 21.47 11.11
CA GLY A 2 25.39 22.92 11.17
C GLY A 2 24.88 23.21 12.58
N LEU A 3 25.70 23.77 13.47
CA LEU A 3 25.47 23.95 14.92
C LEU A 3 24.06 24.43 15.34
N LEU A 4 23.30 25.04 14.43
CA LEU A 4 21.93 25.49 14.61
C LEU A 4 20.90 24.36 14.76
N ASP A 5 21.07 23.20 14.11
CA ASP A 5 20.15 22.05 14.28
C ASP A 5 20.34 21.41 15.67
N SER A 6 21.59 21.35 16.13
CA SER A 6 21.92 20.92 17.49
C SER A 6 21.41 21.91 18.53
N LEU A 7 21.47 23.22 18.25
CA LEU A 7 20.92 24.27 19.12
C LEU A 7 19.38 24.22 19.17
N ALA A 8 18.70 23.99 18.05
CA ALA A 8 17.23 23.89 18.00
C ALA A 8 16.70 22.64 18.73
N THR A 9 17.46 21.55 18.69
CA THR A 9 17.17 20.33 19.48
C THR A 9 17.43 20.58 20.97
N TRP A 10 18.49 21.33 21.31
CA TRP A 10 18.83 21.72 22.69
C TRP A 10 17.88 22.77 23.29
N LEU A 11 17.31 23.63 22.47
CA LEU A 11 16.30 24.63 22.83
C LEU A 11 14.86 24.07 22.83
N GLY A 12 14.66 22.78 22.58
CA GLY A 12 13.34 22.13 22.62
C GLY A 12 12.39 22.52 21.48
N LEU A 13 12.91 23.07 20.37
CA LEU A 13 12.11 23.59 19.26
C LEU A 13 11.75 22.54 18.19
N LYS A 14 12.28 21.31 18.28
CA LYS A 14 12.02 20.21 17.35
C LYS A 14 11.42 19.03 18.11
N GLN A 15 10.15 18.71 17.87
CA GLN A 15 9.50 17.53 18.46
C GLN A 15 10.20 16.27 17.98
N ARG A 16 10.62 15.40 18.91
CA ARG A 16 11.21 14.11 18.58
C ARG A 16 10.14 13.21 18.00
N GLN A 17 10.46 12.47 16.95
CA GLN A 17 9.57 11.44 16.40
C GLN A 17 10.06 10.07 16.86
N ALA A 18 9.14 9.22 17.28
CA ALA A 18 9.42 7.84 17.67
C ALA A 18 8.52 6.88 16.87
N LYS A 19 9.12 5.90 16.20
CA LYS A 19 8.41 4.88 15.41
C LYS A 19 8.12 3.65 16.27
N VAL A 20 6.87 3.22 16.38
CA VAL A 20 6.46 2.13 17.28
C VAL A 20 5.50 1.18 16.57
N ILE A 21 5.64 -0.12 16.77
CA ILE A 21 4.65 -1.10 16.30
C ILE A 21 3.72 -1.50 17.44
N CYS A 22 2.41 -1.56 17.21
CA CYS A 22 1.43 -2.08 18.16
C CYS A 22 0.89 -3.42 17.66
N VAL A 23 1.13 -4.48 18.41
CA VAL A 23 0.87 -5.89 18.03
C VAL A 23 0.25 -6.68 19.19
N GLY A 24 -0.21 -7.89 18.90
CA GLY A 24 -0.94 -8.76 19.82
C GLY A 24 -2.17 -9.38 19.18
N LEU A 25 -2.81 -10.33 19.86
CA LEU A 25 -3.92 -11.12 19.30
C LEU A 25 -5.14 -10.27 18.91
N ASP A 26 -5.98 -10.78 18.01
CA ASP A 26 -7.27 -10.17 17.69
C ASP A 26 -8.12 -9.99 18.96
N ASN A 27 -8.92 -8.92 18.96
CA ASN A 27 -9.72 -8.52 20.10
C ASN A 27 -8.94 -8.13 21.38
N SER A 28 -7.60 -8.04 21.37
CA SER A 28 -6.84 -7.59 22.55
C SER A 28 -7.01 -6.11 22.90
N GLY A 29 -7.55 -5.31 21.97
CA GLY A 29 -7.85 -3.88 22.17
C GLY A 29 -6.75 -2.92 21.73
N LYS A 30 -5.81 -3.34 20.87
CA LYS A 30 -4.75 -2.50 20.27
C LYS A 30 -5.26 -1.17 19.75
N SER A 31 -6.19 -1.20 18.79
CA SER A 31 -6.78 0.01 18.20
C SER A 31 -7.52 0.86 19.21
N THR A 32 -8.10 0.24 20.25
CA THR A 32 -8.74 0.97 21.36
C THR A 32 -7.72 1.70 22.21
N VAL A 33 -6.58 1.09 22.52
CA VAL A 33 -5.46 1.74 23.21
C VAL A 33 -4.98 2.92 22.39
N ILE A 34 -4.66 2.71 21.11
CA ILE A 34 -4.13 3.77 20.24
C ILE A 34 -5.15 4.90 20.09
N ASN A 35 -6.43 4.56 19.92
CA ASN A 35 -7.50 5.55 19.87
C ASN A 35 -7.64 6.36 21.16
N HIS A 36 -7.42 5.76 22.32
CA HIS A 36 -7.47 6.49 23.58
C HIS A 36 -6.33 7.51 23.71
N LEU A 37 -5.14 7.17 23.20
CA LEU A 37 -3.95 8.02 23.25
C LEU A 37 -4.01 9.20 22.28
N LYS A 38 -4.87 9.13 21.26
CA LYS A 38 -5.06 10.21 20.29
C LYS A 38 -5.69 11.46 20.92
N PRO A 39 -5.43 12.66 20.36
CA PRO A 39 -6.17 13.87 20.71
C PRO A 39 -7.69 13.66 20.60
N GLU A 40 -8.47 14.25 21.51
CA GLU A 40 -9.94 14.10 21.52
C GLU A 40 -10.60 14.40 20.16
N SER A 41 -10.07 15.37 19.42
CA SER A 41 -10.57 15.74 18.09
C SER A 41 -10.38 14.68 17.01
N THR A 42 -9.53 13.67 17.23
CA THR A 42 -9.20 12.61 16.26
C THR A 42 -9.55 11.21 16.76
N LYS A 43 -10.22 11.10 17.92
CA LYS A 43 -10.72 9.82 18.43
C LYS A 43 -11.90 9.36 17.60
N ALA A 44 -11.87 8.09 17.17
CA ALA A 44 -13.00 7.42 16.58
C ALA A 44 -14.02 7.04 17.66
N HIS A 45 -15.31 7.27 17.39
CA HIS A 45 -16.40 6.86 18.28
C HIS A 45 -16.65 5.34 18.24
N ASN A 46 -16.40 4.71 17.09
CA ASN A 46 -16.56 3.27 16.89
C ASN A 46 -15.26 2.67 16.35
N ILE A 47 -14.75 1.66 17.04
CA ILE A 47 -13.50 0.99 16.68
C ILE A 47 -13.84 -0.40 16.12
N LEU A 48 -13.60 -0.57 14.84
CA LEU A 48 -13.82 -1.85 14.13
C LEU A 48 -12.54 -2.71 14.20
N PRO A 49 -12.63 -4.04 14.02
CA PRO A 49 -11.45 -4.89 13.94
C PRO A 49 -10.51 -4.47 12.81
N THR A 50 -9.23 -4.22 13.12
CA THR A 50 -8.21 -3.89 12.13
C THR A 50 -7.98 -5.03 11.14
N ILE A 51 -7.97 -4.69 9.85
CA ILE A 51 -7.62 -5.57 8.74
C ILE A 51 -6.27 -5.08 8.22
N GLY A 52 -5.24 -5.93 8.17
CA GLY A 52 -3.88 -5.50 7.82
C GLY A 52 -3.24 -4.65 8.92
N PHE A 53 -3.21 -3.33 8.76
CA PHE A 53 -2.67 -2.37 9.73
C PHE A 53 -3.25 -0.95 9.54
N ASN A 54 -3.11 -0.09 10.54
CA ASN A 54 -3.30 1.36 10.43
C ASN A 54 -2.02 2.09 10.83
N VAL A 55 -1.82 3.33 10.36
CA VAL A 55 -0.78 4.23 10.86
C VAL A 55 -1.45 5.36 11.63
N GLU A 56 -1.16 5.44 12.90
CA GLU A 56 -1.77 6.39 13.82
C GLU A 56 -0.69 7.25 14.47
N VAL A 57 -1.04 8.49 14.81
CA VAL A 57 -0.11 9.41 15.45
C VAL A 57 -0.72 9.94 16.75
N PHE A 58 0.03 9.82 17.84
CA PHE A 58 -0.29 10.50 19.09
C PHE A 58 0.94 11.25 19.62
N LYS A 59 0.71 12.24 20.47
CA LYS A 59 1.78 13.03 21.10
C LYS A 59 1.76 12.81 22.59
N HIS A 60 2.92 12.61 23.17
CA HIS A 60 3.12 12.58 24.62
C HIS A 60 4.41 13.34 24.95
N GLU A 61 4.32 14.31 25.86
CA GLU A 61 5.38 15.28 26.15
C GLU A 61 5.98 15.92 24.87
N SER A 62 7.29 15.76 24.67
CA SER A 62 8.05 16.31 23.54
C SER A 62 8.19 15.34 22.36
N ILE A 63 7.49 14.19 22.42
CA ILE A 63 7.60 13.09 21.46
C ILE A 63 6.29 12.92 20.69
N SER A 64 6.41 12.79 19.36
CA SER A 64 5.34 12.37 18.47
C SER A 64 5.55 10.91 18.11
N PHE A 65 4.66 10.04 18.57
CA PHE A 65 4.70 8.61 18.28
C PHE A 65 3.97 8.32 16.98
N THR A 66 4.65 7.70 16.01
CA THR A 66 4.02 7.10 14.82
C THR A 66 3.86 5.62 15.09
N VAL A 67 2.62 5.17 15.18
CA VAL A 67 2.28 3.80 15.57
C VAL A 67 1.71 3.03 14.39
N TRP A 68 2.34 1.91 14.04
CA TRP A 68 1.76 0.90 13.17
C TRP A 68 0.85 -0.02 14.02
N ASP A 69 -0.45 0.26 14.04
CA ASP A 69 -1.46 -0.58 14.69
C ASP A 69 -1.78 -1.80 13.81
N MET A 70 -1.19 -2.94 14.14
CA MET A 70 -1.27 -4.14 13.31
C MET A 70 -2.50 -4.98 13.62
N SER A 71 -3.02 -5.69 12.62
CA SER A 71 -4.07 -6.69 12.84
C SER A 71 -3.55 -7.84 13.69
N GLY A 72 -4.41 -8.29 14.63
CA GLY A 72 -4.15 -9.46 15.45
C GLY A 72 -4.77 -10.76 14.93
N GLN A 73 -5.51 -10.71 13.80
CA GLN A 73 -6.15 -11.91 13.25
C GLN A 73 -5.06 -12.84 12.71
N GLY A 74 -5.19 -14.15 12.96
CA GLY A 74 -4.14 -15.14 12.64
C GLY A 74 -3.59 -15.03 11.21
N ARG A 75 -4.47 -14.83 10.21
CA ARG A 75 -4.09 -14.69 8.79
C ARG A 75 -3.25 -13.45 8.43
N TYR A 76 -3.10 -12.49 9.36
CA TYR A 76 -2.40 -11.24 9.13
C TYR A 76 -1.19 -11.03 10.05
N ARG A 77 -0.92 -11.94 11.00
CA ARG A 77 0.20 -11.76 11.96
C ARG A 77 1.57 -11.86 11.31
N ASN A 78 1.68 -12.61 10.22
CA ASN A 78 2.89 -12.64 9.39
C ASN A 78 3.26 -11.26 8.83
N LEU A 79 2.33 -10.30 8.76
CA LEU A 79 2.63 -8.95 8.31
C LEU A 79 3.46 -8.14 9.32
N TRP A 80 3.52 -8.53 10.60
CA TRP A 80 4.23 -7.77 11.63
C TRP A 80 5.72 -7.61 11.30
N GLU A 81 6.35 -8.64 10.74
CA GLU A 81 7.79 -8.67 10.48
C GLU A 81 8.28 -7.66 9.45
N HIS A 82 7.38 -7.22 8.56
CA HIS A 82 7.67 -6.20 7.56
C HIS A 82 7.90 -4.81 8.17
N TYR A 83 7.48 -4.60 9.42
CA TYR A 83 7.59 -3.32 10.11
C TYR A 83 8.66 -3.30 11.20
N TYR A 84 9.41 -4.39 11.39
CA TYR A 84 10.43 -4.48 12.45
C TYR A 84 11.69 -3.64 12.17
N GLU A 85 11.96 -3.29 10.92
CA GLU A 85 13.24 -2.68 10.50
C GLU A 85 13.44 -1.26 11.04
N ASP A 86 12.33 -0.53 11.19
CA ASP A 86 12.35 0.93 11.39
C ASP A 86 11.74 1.39 12.71
N ILE A 87 11.39 0.44 13.59
CA ILE A 87 10.78 0.76 14.89
C ILE A 87 11.83 0.98 15.98
N GLU A 88 11.48 1.79 16.96
CA GLU A 88 12.25 2.09 18.17
C GLU A 88 11.68 1.40 19.41
N ALA A 89 10.42 0.96 19.37
CA ALA A 89 9.79 0.19 20.43
C ALA A 89 8.63 -0.66 19.91
N VAL A 90 8.23 -1.64 20.73
CA VAL A 90 7.04 -2.47 20.50
C VAL A 90 6.02 -2.19 21.62
N ILE A 91 4.76 -2.02 21.26
CA ILE A 91 3.62 -2.12 22.18
C ILE A 91 2.95 -3.46 21.94
N PHE A 92 3.02 -4.37 22.91
CA PHE A 92 2.36 -5.68 22.83
C PHE A 92 1.11 -5.69 23.72
N VAL A 93 -0.07 -5.78 23.12
CA VAL A 93 -1.35 -5.72 23.84
C VAL A 93 -1.94 -7.11 23.98
N VAL A 94 -2.20 -7.52 25.23
CA VAL A 94 -2.83 -8.80 25.58
C VAL A 94 -4.18 -8.56 26.25
N ASP A 95 -5.17 -9.38 25.92
CA ASP A 95 -6.46 -9.42 26.62
C ASP A 95 -6.26 -10.17 27.96
N SER A 96 -6.22 -9.44 29.07
CA SER A 96 -6.01 -10.02 30.40
C SER A 96 -7.18 -10.90 30.88
N SER A 97 -8.36 -10.77 30.26
CA SER A 97 -9.53 -11.61 30.54
C SER A 97 -9.48 -12.95 29.80
N ASP A 98 -8.72 -13.03 28.70
CA ASP A 98 -8.67 -14.19 27.82
C ASP A 98 -7.57 -15.18 28.20
N LYS A 99 -7.80 -15.90 29.30
CA LYS A 99 -6.86 -16.89 29.84
C LYS A 99 -6.57 -18.04 28.87
N LEU A 100 -7.54 -18.39 28.02
CA LEU A 100 -7.43 -19.51 27.10
C LEU A 100 -6.48 -19.21 25.94
N ARG A 101 -6.41 -17.96 25.49
CA ARG A 101 -5.51 -17.54 24.41
C ARG A 101 -4.16 -16.99 24.90
N MET A 102 -3.90 -16.99 26.21
CA MET A 102 -2.61 -16.57 26.78
C MET A 102 -1.40 -17.35 26.22
N PRO A 103 -1.46 -18.69 26.02
CA PRO A 103 -0.37 -19.43 25.38
C PRO A 103 -0.14 -19.03 23.92
N VAL A 104 -1.20 -18.64 23.20
CA VAL A 104 -1.08 -18.14 21.83
C VAL A 104 -0.40 -16.77 21.84
N ALA A 105 -0.78 -15.88 22.76
CA ALA A 105 -0.13 -14.58 22.90
C ALA A 105 1.35 -14.72 23.26
N GLN A 106 1.69 -15.69 24.12
CA GLN A 106 3.07 -16.03 24.45
C GLN A 106 3.88 -16.44 23.21
N GLU A 107 3.37 -17.37 22.39
CA GLU A 107 4.11 -17.86 21.23
C GLU A 107 4.31 -16.76 20.17
N GLU A 108 3.31 -15.88 20.00
CA GLU A 108 3.44 -14.69 19.13
C GLU A 108 4.47 -13.69 19.67
N LEU A 109 4.46 -13.43 20.99
CA LEU A 109 5.48 -12.59 21.62
C LEU A 109 6.87 -13.21 21.43
N LYS A 110 7.03 -14.50 21.68
CA LYS A 110 8.29 -15.21 21.50
C LYS A 110 8.79 -15.11 20.06
N THR A 111 7.93 -15.42 19.08
CA THR A 111 8.24 -15.30 17.65
C THR A 111 8.76 -13.91 17.31
N LEU A 112 8.05 -12.86 17.75
CA LEU A 112 8.45 -11.47 17.56
C LEU A 112 9.80 -11.16 18.21
N LEU A 113 10.01 -11.57 19.46
CA LEU A 113 11.23 -11.25 20.21
C LEU A 113 12.47 -11.97 19.69
N THR A 114 12.30 -13.16 19.11
CA THR A 114 13.38 -13.95 18.49
C THR A 114 13.66 -13.58 17.03
N HIS A 115 12.85 -12.71 16.42
CA HIS A 115 13.11 -12.26 15.06
C HIS A 115 14.38 -11.40 15.02
N SER A 116 15.30 -11.66 14.08
CA SER A 116 16.62 -10.99 14.00
C SER A 116 16.53 -9.46 14.03
N LYS A 117 15.62 -8.88 13.22
CA LYS A 117 15.35 -7.43 13.19
C LYS A 117 14.93 -6.81 14.54
N ILE A 118 14.45 -7.61 15.49
CA ILE A 118 14.03 -7.19 16.83
C ILE A 118 15.08 -7.53 17.87
N GLN A 119 15.61 -8.76 17.83
CA GLN A 119 16.61 -9.27 18.77
C GLN A 119 17.94 -8.52 18.64
N ASP A 120 18.48 -8.38 17.43
CA ASP A 120 19.82 -7.84 17.19
C ASP A 120 19.92 -6.35 17.54
N ARG A 121 18.79 -5.65 17.51
CA ARG A 121 18.67 -4.21 17.81
C ARG A 121 18.27 -3.93 19.27
N ASN A 122 18.03 -4.98 20.07
CA ASN A 122 17.60 -4.90 21.46
C ASN A 122 16.36 -3.99 21.67
N ILE A 123 15.35 -4.12 20.80
CA ILE A 123 14.18 -3.24 20.79
C ILE A 123 13.38 -3.36 22.11
N PRO A 124 13.10 -2.23 22.81
CA PRO A 124 12.31 -2.23 24.04
C PRO A 124 10.83 -2.59 23.79
N ILE A 125 10.20 -3.23 24.78
CA ILE A 125 8.79 -3.64 24.70
C ILE A 125 7.96 -3.13 25.87
N LEU A 126 6.88 -2.43 25.55
CA LEU A 126 5.80 -2.11 26.46
C LEU A 126 4.68 -3.15 26.32
N LEU A 127 4.38 -3.89 27.39
CA LEU A 127 3.28 -4.85 27.42
C LEU A 127 2.06 -4.23 28.11
N LEU A 128 0.90 -4.32 27.48
CA LEU A 128 -0.36 -3.83 28.02
C LEU A 128 -1.27 -5.03 28.32
N ALA A 129 -1.44 -5.34 29.60
CA ALA A 129 -2.45 -6.27 30.08
C ALA A 129 -3.81 -5.55 30.10
N ASN A 130 -4.46 -5.52 28.94
CA ASN A 130 -5.66 -4.73 28.68
C ASN A 130 -6.95 -5.45 29.12
N LYS A 131 -8.04 -4.70 29.27
CA LYS A 131 -9.35 -5.13 29.77
C LYS A 131 -9.34 -5.57 31.23
N MET A 132 -8.57 -4.87 32.05
CA MET A 132 -8.46 -5.16 33.49
C MET A 132 -9.79 -4.98 34.24
N ASP A 133 -10.74 -4.26 33.66
CA ASP A 133 -12.10 -4.03 34.17
C ASP A 133 -12.99 -5.28 34.11
N ILE A 134 -12.66 -6.25 33.23
CA ILE A 134 -13.46 -7.47 33.10
C ILE A 134 -13.26 -8.35 34.34
N ARG A 135 -14.37 -8.85 34.90
CA ARG A 135 -14.32 -9.73 36.07
C ARG A 135 -13.52 -10.99 35.77
N GLY A 136 -12.50 -11.24 36.59
CA GLY A 136 -11.65 -12.42 36.47
C GLY A 136 -10.45 -12.22 35.56
N SER A 137 -10.21 -11.00 35.04
CA SER A 137 -8.97 -10.62 34.37
C SER A 137 -7.75 -10.90 35.24
N LEU A 138 -6.66 -11.27 34.58
CA LEU A 138 -5.36 -11.49 35.20
C LEU A 138 -4.69 -10.14 35.49
N THR A 139 -3.94 -10.06 36.59
CA THR A 139 -3.10 -8.89 36.86
C THR A 139 -1.91 -8.85 35.90
N ALA A 140 -1.28 -7.69 35.72
CA ALA A 140 -0.03 -7.56 34.94
C ALA A 140 1.03 -8.62 35.34
N ILE A 141 1.21 -8.88 36.65
CA ILE A 141 2.15 -9.89 37.15
C ILE A 141 1.75 -11.30 36.71
N GLN A 142 0.46 -11.62 36.73
CA GLN A 142 -0.05 -12.91 36.28
C GLN A 142 0.08 -13.08 34.76
N CYS A 143 -0.18 -12.03 33.97
CA CYS A 143 0.07 -12.03 32.53
C CYS A 143 1.56 -12.23 32.22
N SER A 144 2.45 -11.51 32.93
CA SER A 144 3.91 -11.65 32.77
C SER A 144 4.35 -13.10 32.99
N LYS A 145 3.89 -13.71 34.09
CA LYS A 145 4.18 -15.12 34.40
C LYS A 145 3.61 -16.07 33.38
N ALA A 146 2.37 -15.87 32.92
CA ALA A 146 1.71 -16.77 31.99
C ALA A 146 2.31 -16.72 30.58
N MET A 147 2.96 -15.62 30.22
CA MET A 147 3.64 -15.45 28.94
C MET A 147 5.17 -15.58 29.03
N ASP A 148 5.71 -15.97 30.19
CA ASP A 148 7.15 -16.04 30.46
C ASP A 148 7.93 -14.78 30.04
N VAL A 149 7.35 -13.59 30.27
CA VAL A 149 7.92 -12.31 29.79
C VAL A 149 9.31 -12.07 30.37
N ASP A 150 9.49 -12.33 31.68
CA ASP A 150 10.78 -12.17 32.36
C ASP A 150 11.90 -13.02 31.71
N LEU A 151 11.55 -14.19 31.16
CA LEU A 151 12.47 -15.07 30.46
C LEU A 151 12.72 -14.61 29.02
N LEU A 152 11.65 -14.28 28.28
CA LEU A 152 11.71 -13.90 26.87
C LEU A 152 12.36 -12.52 26.67
N ALA A 153 12.17 -11.61 27.61
CA ALA A 153 12.67 -10.23 27.57
C ALA A 153 13.88 -10.00 28.49
N LYS A 154 14.55 -11.06 28.96
CA LYS A 154 15.64 -11.00 29.95
C LYS A 154 16.75 -9.98 29.63
N ASP A 155 17.13 -9.87 28.36
CA ASP A 155 18.28 -9.06 27.92
C ASP A 155 17.87 -7.70 27.32
N ARG A 156 16.59 -7.31 27.44
CA ARG A 156 16.05 -6.10 26.82
C ARG A 156 15.20 -5.27 27.79
N PRO A 157 15.10 -3.95 27.60
CA PRO A 157 14.18 -3.14 28.41
C PRO A 157 12.73 -3.53 28.12
N TYR A 158 11.97 -3.83 29.17
CA TYR A 158 10.53 -4.01 29.04
C TYR A 158 9.78 -3.47 30.26
N HIS A 159 8.49 -3.19 30.08
CA HIS A 159 7.57 -2.82 31.15
C HIS A 159 6.19 -3.42 30.89
N ILE A 160 5.44 -3.72 31.96
CA ILE A 160 4.09 -4.27 31.85
C ILE A 160 3.11 -3.51 32.75
N CYS A 161 2.03 -3.01 32.15
CA CYS A 161 0.97 -2.26 32.85
C CYS A 161 -0.36 -2.99 32.75
N SER A 162 -1.18 -2.92 33.81
CA SER A 162 -2.59 -3.27 33.72
C SER A 162 -3.33 -2.07 33.14
N THR A 163 -4.19 -2.29 32.13
CA THR A 163 -4.81 -1.18 31.39
C THR A 163 -6.28 -1.42 31.11
N ASN A 164 -7.03 -0.32 31.02
CA ASN A 164 -8.35 -0.29 30.42
C ASN A 164 -8.35 0.72 29.28
N ALA A 165 -8.34 0.23 28.04
CA ALA A 165 -8.33 1.07 26.86
C ALA A 165 -9.57 1.96 26.68
N LEU A 166 -10.71 1.61 27.31
CA LEU A 166 -11.93 2.41 27.23
C LEU A 166 -11.87 3.64 28.14
N THR A 167 -11.44 3.45 29.40
CA THR A 167 -11.36 4.54 30.39
C THR A 167 -10.04 5.30 30.35
N GLY A 168 -8.98 4.68 29.83
CA GLY A 168 -7.62 5.22 29.84
C GLY A 168 -6.78 4.81 31.05
N ASP A 169 -7.37 4.08 31.99
CA ASP A 169 -6.67 3.68 33.22
C ASP A 169 -5.41 2.88 32.87
N GLY A 170 -4.28 3.29 33.46
CA GLY A 170 -2.96 2.68 33.25
C GLY A 170 -2.25 3.07 31.95
N LEU A 171 -2.93 3.72 30.99
CA LEU A 171 -2.30 4.12 29.73
C LEU A 171 -1.28 5.26 29.88
N GLU A 172 -1.56 6.22 30.77
CA GLU A 172 -0.65 7.35 31.01
C GLU A 172 0.70 6.87 31.57
N GLU A 173 0.69 6.00 32.58
CA GLU A 173 1.90 5.38 33.13
C GLU A 173 2.68 4.59 32.07
N ALA A 174 1.95 3.84 31.24
CA ALA A 174 2.53 3.03 30.18
C ALA A 174 3.24 3.88 29.12
N VAL A 175 2.61 4.97 28.66
CA VAL A 175 3.19 5.88 27.68
C VAL A 175 4.29 6.73 28.29
N GLN A 176 4.22 7.11 29.57
CA GLN A 176 5.32 7.77 30.27
C GLN A 176 6.59 6.92 30.22
N TRP A 177 6.49 5.62 30.47
CA TRP A 177 7.63 4.70 30.34
C TRP A 177 8.17 4.64 28.90
N LEU A 178 7.26 4.58 27.92
CA LEU A 178 7.62 4.55 26.50
C LEU A 178 8.35 5.83 26.06
N SER A 179 7.89 7.00 26.54
CA SER A 179 8.53 8.29 26.30
C SER A 179 9.92 8.35 26.93
N ALA A 180 10.07 7.90 28.18
CA ALA A 180 11.34 7.90 28.88
C ALA A 180 12.40 7.02 28.19
N ILE A 181 12.03 5.81 27.73
CA ILE A 181 12.96 4.92 27.03
C ILE A 181 13.26 5.39 25.61
N SER A 182 12.34 6.16 25.01
CA SER A 182 12.51 6.71 23.68
C SER A 182 13.41 7.96 23.66
N LEU A 183 13.69 8.63 24.78
CA LEU A 183 14.60 9.80 24.78
C LEU A 183 16.08 9.36 24.84
N PRO A 184 16.99 10.05 24.12
CA PRO A 184 18.42 9.79 24.25
C PRO A 184 18.86 10.05 25.68
N GLN A 185 19.38 9.01 26.36
CA GLN A 185 19.97 9.16 27.68
C GLN A 185 21.21 10.05 27.56
N SER A 186 21.23 11.16 28.31
CA SER A 186 22.39 12.04 28.38
C SER A 186 23.56 11.30 29.04
N THR A 187 24.46 10.72 28.24
CA THR A 187 25.76 10.25 28.71
C THR A 187 26.85 11.20 28.26
N MET A 188 27.57 11.73 29.25
CA MET A 188 28.80 12.49 29.08
C MET A 188 29.90 11.63 28.44
N SER A 189 30.75 12.33 27.68
CA SER A 189 32.14 12.02 27.33
C SER A 189 32.41 10.96 26.25
N GLY A 190 33.27 11.32 25.29
CA GLY A 190 33.95 10.37 24.41
C GLY A 190 34.09 10.86 22.97
N SER A 191 35.28 11.30 22.61
CA SER A 191 35.68 11.96 21.36
C SER A 191 35.90 11.03 20.16
N SER A 192 35.73 11.61 18.96
CA SER A 192 36.42 11.34 17.67
C SER A 192 36.09 10.01 16.94
N VAL A 193 36.01 9.87 15.61
CA VAL A 193 36.32 10.66 14.40
C VAL A 193 35.33 10.21 13.29
N ASP A 194 35.01 11.14 12.40
CA ASP A 194 35.03 11.01 10.93
C ASP A 194 33.75 11.32 10.15
N CYS A 195 33.92 12.26 9.22
CA CYS A 195 32.94 12.70 8.25
C CYS A 195 32.95 11.72 7.07
N GLY A 196 31.87 10.95 6.93
CA GLY A 196 31.56 10.19 5.73
C GLY A 196 30.13 10.48 5.30
N ASP A 197 30.00 11.09 4.12
CA ASP A 197 28.80 11.49 3.39
C ASP A 197 27.43 10.95 3.83
N ALA A 198 26.55 11.91 4.13
CA ALA A 198 25.11 11.70 4.19
C ALA A 198 24.53 11.45 2.78
N LYS A 199 24.55 10.19 2.33
CA LYS A 199 23.49 9.68 1.43
C LYS A 199 22.38 9.10 2.32
N ALA A 200 21.35 9.93 2.51
CA ALA A 200 20.25 9.74 3.44
C ALA A 200 19.37 8.53 3.10
N ARG A 201 18.91 7.85 4.15
CA ARG A 201 18.25 6.54 4.15
C ARG A 201 16.72 6.69 3.97
N GLY A 202 16.21 6.23 2.81
CA GLY A 202 15.09 5.27 2.72
C GLY A 202 13.62 5.65 2.99
N VAL A 203 13.18 6.91 2.97
CA VAL A 203 11.72 7.20 2.94
C VAL A 203 11.22 7.04 1.51
N THR A 204 10.34 6.06 1.23
CA THR A 204 9.70 5.94 -0.09
C THR A 204 8.68 7.05 -0.26
N ILE A 205 9.08 8.12 -0.92
CA ILE A 205 8.16 9.17 -1.38
C ILE A 205 7.33 8.54 -2.51
N PRO A 206 5.99 8.53 -2.42
CA PRO A 206 5.12 7.92 -3.42
C PRO A 206 5.02 8.79 -4.67
N GLN A 207 6.14 9.01 -5.37
CA GLN A 207 6.22 9.92 -6.51
C GLN A 207 5.22 9.56 -7.61
N SER A 208 4.96 8.25 -7.81
CA SER A 208 3.99 7.73 -8.77
C SER A 208 3.12 6.66 -8.12
N VAL A 209 1.80 6.87 -8.14
CA VAL A 209 0.83 5.96 -7.52
C VAL A 209 -0.18 5.47 -8.57
N ASN A 210 -0.56 4.21 -8.49
CA ASN A 210 -1.57 3.59 -9.34
C ASN A 210 -2.82 3.36 -8.50
N TYR A 211 -3.89 4.10 -8.74
CA TYR A 211 -5.12 3.96 -7.97
C TYR A 211 -6.15 3.13 -8.73
N HIS A 212 -6.35 1.91 -8.26
CA HIS A 212 -7.32 0.93 -8.72
C HIS A 212 -8.64 1.10 -7.96
N PHE A 213 -9.33 2.21 -8.21
CA PHE A 213 -10.50 2.63 -7.42
C PHE A 213 -11.76 1.76 -7.60
N THR A 214 -11.73 0.79 -8.53
CA THR A 214 -12.82 -0.14 -8.79
C THR A 214 -12.26 -1.48 -9.26
N ARG A 215 -12.90 -2.58 -8.87
CA ARG A 215 -12.62 -3.93 -9.38
C ARG A 215 -13.58 -4.36 -10.50
N GLN A 216 -14.64 -3.61 -10.76
CA GLN A 216 -15.62 -3.96 -11.78
C GLN A 216 -15.01 -3.78 -13.18
N CYS A 217 -15.19 -4.77 -14.05
CA CYS A 217 -14.72 -4.72 -15.43
C CYS A 217 -15.79 -5.30 -16.36
N ASN A 218 -15.88 -4.77 -17.58
CA ASN A 218 -16.78 -5.25 -18.62
C ASN A 218 -16.10 -6.23 -19.61
N TYR A 219 -14.81 -6.53 -19.40
CA TYR A 219 -14.02 -7.52 -20.12
C TYR A 219 -13.70 -8.71 -19.19
N HIS A 220 -13.23 -9.83 -19.77
CA HIS A 220 -12.99 -11.08 -19.03
C HIS A 220 -11.59 -11.66 -19.29
N CYS A 221 -10.57 -10.82 -19.42
CA CYS A 221 -9.21 -11.25 -19.72
C CYS A 221 -8.74 -12.38 -18.78
N GLY A 222 -8.21 -13.46 -19.34
CA GLY A 222 -7.84 -14.66 -18.59
C GLY A 222 -6.68 -14.46 -17.62
N PHE A 223 -5.73 -13.59 -17.94
CA PHE A 223 -4.59 -13.24 -17.07
C PHE A 223 -4.87 -12.10 -16.08
N CYS A 224 -6.08 -11.53 -16.06
CA CYS A 224 -6.38 -10.31 -15.29
C CYS A 224 -5.95 -10.46 -13.81
N PHE A 225 -5.01 -9.62 -13.37
CA PHE A 225 -4.41 -9.66 -12.03
C PHE A 225 -5.09 -8.71 -11.01
N HIS A 226 -6.19 -8.07 -11.39
CA HIS A 226 -6.96 -7.16 -10.56
C HIS A 226 -8.45 -7.45 -10.77
N THR A 227 -8.87 -8.56 -10.18
CA THR A 227 -10.14 -9.22 -10.53
C THR A 227 -11.32 -8.61 -9.79
N ALA A 228 -12.54 -8.83 -10.33
CA ALA A 228 -13.83 -8.31 -9.84
C ALA A 228 -14.28 -8.87 -8.48
N LYS A 229 -13.40 -8.93 -7.48
CA LYS A 229 -13.67 -9.47 -6.14
C LYS A 229 -14.74 -8.70 -5.38
N THR A 230 -14.80 -7.39 -5.59
CA THR A 230 -15.76 -6.48 -4.97
C THR A 230 -16.43 -5.62 -6.04
N SER A 231 -17.57 -5.02 -5.68
CA SER A 231 -18.21 -3.97 -6.47
C SER A 231 -18.06 -2.59 -5.82
N PHE A 232 -17.23 -2.50 -4.78
CA PHE A 232 -17.07 -1.30 -3.97
C PHE A 232 -16.31 -0.21 -4.75
N VAL A 233 -16.73 1.02 -4.53
CA VAL A 233 -16.06 2.24 -4.99
C VAL A 233 -16.24 3.25 -3.86
N LEU A 234 -15.17 3.90 -3.43
CA LEU A 234 -15.26 4.93 -2.39
C LEU A 234 -16.20 6.06 -2.81
N PRO A 235 -16.91 6.69 -1.84
CA PRO A 235 -17.52 7.99 -2.06
C PRO A 235 -16.48 8.98 -2.58
N ILE A 236 -16.90 9.89 -3.47
CA ILE A 236 -15.94 10.73 -4.19
C ILE A 236 -15.16 11.67 -3.28
N ASP A 237 -15.78 12.15 -2.20
CA ASP A 237 -15.13 13.05 -1.25
C ASP A 237 -14.05 12.32 -0.44
N GLU A 238 -14.27 11.04 -0.09
CA GLU A 238 -13.27 10.19 0.56
C GLU A 238 -12.11 9.86 -0.39
N ALA A 239 -12.41 9.60 -1.68
CA ALA A 239 -11.38 9.39 -2.69
C ALA A 239 -10.53 10.66 -2.89
N LYS A 240 -11.14 11.84 -2.92
CA LYS A 240 -10.43 13.13 -2.98
C LYS A 240 -9.57 13.34 -1.74
N HIS A 241 -10.08 13.03 -0.55
CA HIS A 241 -9.32 13.12 0.69
C HIS A 241 -8.09 12.20 0.68
N GLY A 242 -8.23 10.95 0.22
CA GLY A 242 -7.09 10.05 0.03
C GLY A 242 -6.03 10.61 -0.93
N LEU A 243 -6.46 11.28 -2.01
CA LEU A 243 -5.56 11.93 -2.96
C LEU A 243 -4.85 13.16 -2.36
N ASP A 244 -5.51 13.91 -1.46
CA ASP A 244 -4.88 14.99 -0.69
C ASP A 244 -3.73 14.44 0.15
N LEU A 245 -3.97 13.36 0.89
CA LEU A 245 -2.96 12.72 1.74
C LEU A 245 -1.76 12.23 0.93
N LEU A 246 -1.99 11.65 -0.26
CA LEU A 246 -0.92 11.22 -1.16
C LEU A 246 -0.13 12.41 -1.71
N ARG A 247 -0.82 13.50 -2.07
CA ARG A 247 -0.18 14.74 -2.52
C ARG A 247 0.71 15.33 -1.43
N ASP A 248 0.21 15.43 -0.20
CA ASP A 248 0.96 15.91 0.96
C ASP A 248 2.16 15.01 1.30
N ALA A 249 2.05 13.71 1.04
CA ALA A 249 3.14 12.74 1.17
C ALA A 249 4.20 12.84 0.04
N GLY A 250 3.98 13.69 -0.97
CA GLY A 250 4.94 13.94 -2.07
C GLY A 250 4.60 13.24 -3.39
N MET A 251 3.35 12.83 -3.60
CA MET A 251 2.90 12.32 -4.89
C MET A 251 2.93 13.42 -5.96
N GLU A 252 3.49 13.06 -7.12
CA GLU A 252 3.56 13.93 -8.30
C GLU A 252 2.78 13.34 -9.49
N LYS A 253 2.60 12.02 -9.51
CA LYS A 253 1.97 11.30 -10.62
C LYS A 253 0.92 10.35 -10.09
N ILE A 254 -0.28 10.44 -10.65
CA ILE A 254 -1.37 9.49 -10.39
C ILE A 254 -1.73 8.78 -11.69
N ASN A 255 -1.92 7.47 -11.60
CA ASN A 255 -2.44 6.63 -12.67
C ASN A 255 -3.73 5.95 -12.22
N PHE A 256 -4.86 6.35 -12.78
CA PHE A 256 -6.14 5.73 -12.52
C PHE A 256 -6.30 4.45 -13.36
N SER A 257 -6.56 3.35 -12.67
CA SER A 257 -6.67 2.00 -13.24
C SER A 257 -7.73 1.21 -12.45
N GLY A 258 -7.70 -0.12 -12.49
CA GLY A 258 -8.62 -1.00 -11.77
C GLY A 258 -9.16 -2.11 -12.67
N GLY A 259 -10.44 -2.45 -12.50
CA GLY A 259 -11.16 -3.34 -13.40
C GLY A 259 -11.30 -2.72 -14.79
N GLU A 260 -12.29 -1.85 -14.97
CA GLU A 260 -12.39 -0.88 -16.07
C GLU A 260 -12.84 0.49 -15.50
N PRO A 261 -11.97 1.51 -15.48
CA PRO A 261 -12.23 2.80 -14.84
C PRO A 261 -13.51 3.52 -15.31
N PHE A 262 -13.91 3.32 -16.57
CA PHE A 262 -15.07 3.99 -17.15
C PHE A 262 -16.42 3.32 -16.81
N VAL A 263 -16.43 2.20 -16.09
CA VAL A 263 -17.68 1.51 -15.69
C VAL A 263 -18.49 2.33 -14.69
N HIS A 264 -17.84 2.86 -13.66
CA HIS A 264 -18.56 3.50 -12.55
C HIS A 264 -19.15 4.86 -12.99
N LYS A 265 -20.47 5.01 -12.83
CA LYS A 265 -21.22 6.22 -13.24
C LYS A 265 -20.88 6.71 -14.66
N LYS A 266 -20.66 5.78 -15.60
CA LYS A 266 -20.31 6.08 -17.00
C LYS A 266 -19.08 7.00 -17.14
N GLY A 267 -18.09 6.84 -16.24
CA GLY A 267 -16.84 7.60 -16.27
C GLY A 267 -16.90 8.98 -15.60
N GLU A 268 -18.07 9.43 -15.11
CA GLU A 268 -18.19 10.72 -14.43
C GLU A 268 -17.34 10.80 -13.16
N PHE A 269 -17.36 9.75 -12.33
CA PHE A 269 -16.53 9.66 -11.13
C PHE A 269 -15.04 9.79 -11.45
N LEU A 270 -14.57 9.07 -12.48
CA LEU A 270 -13.19 9.13 -12.94
C LEU A 270 -12.83 10.54 -13.43
N GLY A 271 -13.72 11.16 -14.23
CA GLY A 271 -13.51 12.51 -14.76
C GLY A 271 -13.38 13.56 -13.67
N GLU A 272 -14.23 13.49 -12.64
CA GLU A 272 -14.14 14.36 -11.47
C GLU A 272 -12.81 14.19 -10.71
N LEU A 273 -12.31 12.96 -10.54
CA LEU A 273 -11.00 12.72 -9.91
C LEU A 273 -9.84 13.23 -10.76
N VAL A 274 -9.88 13.03 -12.08
CA VAL A 274 -8.88 13.57 -13.02
C VAL A 274 -8.83 15.09 -12.93
N HIS A 275 -9.99 15.75 -12.98
CA HIS A 275 -10.10 17.19 -12.87
C HIS A 275 -9.60 17.70 -11.51
N TYR A 276 -9.95 17.02 -10.42
CA TYR A 276 -9.48 17.34 -9.08
C TYR A 276 -7.95 17.25 -8.96
N CYS A 277 -7.37 16.13 -9.40
CA CYS A 277 -5.92 15.92 -9.38
C CYS A 277 -5.18 16.98 -10.20
N LYS A 278 -5.69 17.34 -11.37
CA LYS A 278 -5.00 18.29 -12.25
C LYS A 278 -5.16 19.74 -11.79
N ASN A 279 -6.38 20.16 -11.47
CA ASN A 279 -6.68 21.58 -11.26
C ASN A 279 -6.63 21.98 -9.79
N THR A 280 -7.01 21.09 -8.87
CA THR A 280 -6.95 21.36 -7.43
C THR A 280 -5.59 20.99 -6.87
N LEU A 281 -5.14 19.74 -7.05
CA LEU A 281 -3.87 19.26 -6.48
C LEU A 281 -2.64 19.68 -7.29
N GLN A 282 -2.85 20.13 -8.53
CA GLN A 282 -1.80 20.57 -9.45
C GLN A 282 -0.72 19.49 -9.62
N LEU A 283 -1.17 18.23 -9.77
CA LEU A 283 -0.25 17.13 -10.02
C LEU A 283 0.46 17.33 -11.37
N PRO A 284 1.80 17.17 -11.41
CA PRO A 284 2.55 17.16 -12.66
C PRO A 284 2.01 16.20 -13.71
N SER A 285 1.51 15.02 -13.31
CA SER A 285 0.98 14.03 -14.27
C SER A 285 -0.26 13.31 -13.74
N VAL A 286 -1.31 13.30 -14.56
CA VAL A 286 -2.55 12.53 -14.36
C VAL A 286 -2.73 11.60 -15.57
N THR A 287 -2.75 10.29 -15.31
CA THR A 287 -2.83 9.25 -16.34
C THR A 287 -4.01 8.31 -16.09
N ILE A 288 -4.56 7.72 -17.15
CA ILE A 288 -5.53 6.62 -17.06
C ILE A 288 -5.01 5.40 -17.83
N VAL A 289 -5.28 4.20 -17.32
CA VAL A 289 -5.19 2.92 -18.06
C VAL A 289 -6.59 2.33 -18.24
N SER A 290 -6.99 2.03 -19.47
CA SER A 290 -8.35 1.52 -19.78
C SER A 290 -8.32 0.51 -20.94
N ASN A 291 -9.33 -0.34 -21.03
CA ASN A 291 -9.58 -1.19 -22.22
C ASN A 291 -10.19 -0.40 -23.39
N GLY A 292 -10.60 0.86 -23.18
CA GLY A 292 -11.09 1.77 -24.21
C GLY A 292 -12.56 1.60 -24.63
N SER A 293 -13.21 0.50 -24.23
CA SER A 293 -14.51 0.11 -24.77
C SER A 293 -15.69 0.98 -24.33
N LEU A 294 -15.57 1.65 -23.18
CA LEU A 294 -16.62 2.49 -22.58
C LEU A 294 -16.35 4.00 -22.72
N ILE A 295 -15.22 4.39 -23.30
CA ILE A 295 -14.84 5.79 -23.45
C ILE A 295 -15.72 6.44 -24.51
N THR A 296 -16.18 7.66 -24.24
CA THR A 296 -16.97 8.48 -25.16
C THR A 296 -16.27 9.80 -25.46
N GLU A 297 -16.59 10.41 -26.60
CA GLU A 297 -16.08 11.74 -26.94
C GLU A 297 -16.57 12.83 -25.97
N GLU A 298 -17.78 12.68 -25.43
CA GLU A 298 -18.34 13.60 -24.42
C GLU A 298 -17.45 13.68 -23.19
N TRP A 299 -16.89 12.54 -22.76
CA TRP A 299 -15.95 12.51 -21.64
C TRP A 299 -14.68 13.32 -21.96
N PHE A 300 -14.14 13.21 -23.18
CA PHE A 300 -13.00 14.04 -23.62
C PHE A 300 -13.33 15.53 -23.65
N ARG A 301 -14.52 15.90 -24.15
CA ARG A 301 -14.96 17.31 -24.16
C ARG A 301 -15.01 17.90 -22.76
N LYS A 302 -15.38 17.08 -21.76
CA LYS A 302 -15.56 17.53 -20.38
C LYS A 302 -14.26 17.50 -19.55
N TYR A 303 -13.44 16.48 -19.74
CA TYR A 303 -12.31 16.18 -18.84
C TYR A 303 -10.95 16.07 -19.54
N GLY A 304 -10.92 16.06 -20.88
CA GLY A 304 -9.71 15.81 -21.66
C GLY A 304 -8.60 16.82 -21.42
N GLU A 305 -8.93 18.10 -21.18
CA GLU A 305 -7.93 19.14 -20.86
C GLU A 305 -7.18 18.87 -19.55
N SER A 306 -7.80 18.14 -18.62
CA SER A 306 -7.20 17.79 -17.33
C SER A 306 -6.39 16.48 -17.36
N LEU A 307 -6.39 15.76 -18.48
CA LEU A 307 -5.75 14.45 -18.62
C LEU A 307 -4.45 14.58 -19.42
N ASP A 308 -3.33 14.13 -18.84
CA ASP A 308 -2.03 14.18 -19.54
C ASP A 308 -1.87 12.99 -20.49
N ILE A 309 -2.14 11.78 -20.00
CA ILE A 309 -1.91 10.53 -20.75
C ILE A 309 -3.11 9.60 -20.62
N LEU A 310 -3.56 9.05 -21.76
CA LEU A 310 -4.49 7.94 -21.79
C LEU A 310 -3.80 6.71 -22.40
N ALA A 311 -3.65 5.67 -21.58
CA ALA A 311 -3.12 4.39 -21.98
C ALA A 311 -4.25 3.41 -22.30
N ILE A 312 -4.23 2.83 -23.50
CA ILE A 312 -5.16 1.76 -23.87
C ILE A 312 -4.45 0.42 -23.84
N SER A 313 -5.05 -0.53 -23.12
CA SER A 313 -4.56 -1.90 -23.07
C SER A 313 -5.00 -2.67 -24.30
N CYS A 314 -4.04 -2.98 -25.18
CA CYS A 314 -4.20 -3.71 -26.43
C CYS A 314 -3.14 -4.81 -26.49
N ASP A 315 -3.59 -6.07 -26.47
CA ASP A 315 -2.66 -7.21 -26.41
C ASP A 315 -2.49 -7.94 -27.74
N SER A 316 -3.31 -7.63 -28.75
CA SER A 316 -3.15 -8.18 -30.09
C SER A 316 -3.84 -7.27 -31.10
N PHE A 317 -3.31 -7.24 -32.33
CA PHE A 317 -3.98 -6.66 -33.50
C PHE A 317 -4.77 -7.70 -34.29
N ASP A 318 -4.85 -8.94 -33.79
CA ASP A 318 -5.76 -9.97 -34.25
C ASP A 318 -6.96 -10.11 -33.30
N GLU A 319 -8.18 -10.02 -33.84
CA GLU A 319 -9.42 -10.10 -33.05
C GLU A 319 -9.69 -11.51 -32.52
N SER A 320 -9.22 -12.56 -33.20
CA SER A 320 -9.37 -13.93 -32.71
C SER A 320 -8.47 -14.17 -31.50
N THR A 321 -7.23 -13.69 -31.53
CA THR A 321 -6.31 -13.67 -30.40
C THR A 321 -6.89 -12.85 -29.23
N ASN A 322 -7.46 -11.67 -29.48
CA ASN A 322 -8.13 -10.89 -28.43
C ASN A 322 -9.34 -11.63 -27.82
N SER A 323 -10.11 -12.35 -28.62
CA SER A 323 -11.21 -13.20 -28.15
C SER A 323 -10.69 -14.33 -27.25
N ASP A 324 -9.64 -15.04 -27.68
CA ASP A 324 -9.02 -16.12 -26.89
C ASP A 324 -8.44 -15.60 -25.56
N ILE A 325 -7.89 -14.39 -25.57
CA ILE A 325 -7.42 -13.71 -24.36
C ILE A 325 -8.58 -13.34 -23.41
N GLY A 326 -9.78 -13.08 -23.94
CA GLY A 326 -10.92 -12.52 -23.21
C GLY A 326 -10.99 -10.98 -23.24
N ARG A 327 -10.30 -10.34 -24.19
CA ARG A 327 -10.32 -8.88 -24.46
C ARG A 327 -11.47 -8.46 -25.39
N GLN A 328 -12.66 -8.98 -25.13
CA GLN A 328 -13.85 -8.70 -25.94
C GLN A 328 -15.06 -8.46 -25.04
N GLN A 329 -16.03 -7.70 -25.55
CA GLN A 329 -17.35 -7.57 -24.95
C GLN A 329 -18.45 -7.84 -26.00
N GLY A 330 -19.02 -9.04 -25.98
CA GLY A 330 -20.05 -9.45 -26.94
C GLY A 330 -19.53 -9.35 -28.37
N SER A 331 -20.30 -8.75 -29.28
CA SER A 331 -19.90 -8.57 -30.68
C SER A 331 -19.07 -7.31 -30.94
N LYS A 332 -18.66 -6.56 -29.90
CA LYS A 332 -17.87 -5.33 -30.07
C LYS A 332 -16.42 -5.69 -30.37
N ASN A 333 -15.87 -5.02 -31.37
CA ASN A 333 -14.48 -5.15 -31.82
C ASN A 333 -13.58 -4.22 -30.97
N HIS A 334 -12.50 -4.77 -30.43
CA HIS A 334 -11.60 -4.04 -29.53
C HIS A 334 -10.77 -3.01 -30.30
N LEU A 335 -10.28 -3.38 -31.48
CA LEU A 335 -9.43 -2.52 -32.33
C LEU A 335 -10.18 -1.29 -32.84
N VAL A 336 -11.48 -1.40 -33.12
CA VAL A 336 -12.33 -0.25 -33.44
C VAL A 336 -12.38 0.74 -32.28
N SER A 337 -12.42 0.26 -31.03
CA SER A 337 -12.39 1.13 -29.85
C SER A 337 -11.01 1.78 -29.69
N LEU A 338 -9.92 1.03 -29.91
CA LEU A 338 -8.55 1.53 -29.89
C LEU A 338 -8.33 2.68 -30.88
N THR A 339 -8.68 2.48 -32.16
CA THR A 339 -8.52 3.51 -33.20
C THR A 339 -9.37 4.74 -32.91
N ARG A 340 -10.61 4.55 -32.43
CA ARG A 340 -11.50 5.66 -32.07
C ARG A 340 -10.92 6.49 -30.91
N VAL A 341 -10.43 5.84 -29.86
CA VAL A 341 -9.82 6.54 -28.72
C VAL A 341 -8.52 7.23 -29.13
N ARG A 342 -7.70 6.61 -29.99
CA ARG A 342 -6.50 7.25 -30.54
C ARG A 342 -6.82 8.57 -31.25
N GLN A 343 -7.90 8.58 -32.04
CA GLN A 343 -8.36 9.78 -32.74
C GLN A 343 -8.79 10.86 -31.73
N TRP A 344 -9.56 10.52 -30.70
CA TRP A 344 -9.93 11.49 -29.67
C TRP A 344 -8.72 12.01 -28.88
N CYS A 345 -7.74 11.17 -28.55
CA CYS A 345 -6.50 11.64 -27.93
C CYS A 345 -5.79 12.71 -28.80
N ARG A 346 -5.80 12.53 -30.13
CA ARG A 346 -5.27 13.55 -31.07
C ARG A 346 -6.07 14.84 -31.02
N ASP A 347 -7.40 14.74 -31.13
CA ASP A 347 -8.29 15.90 -31.25
C ASP A 347 -8.31 16.75 -29.98
N TYR A 348 -8.21 16.10 -28.81
CA TYR A 348 -8.24 16.74 -27.50
C TYR A 348 -6.84 16.90 -26.86
N LYS A 349 -5.77 16.65 -27.63
CA LYS A 349 -4.36 16.85 -27.23
C LYS A 349 -3.95 16.07 -25.96
N VAL A 350 -4.54 14.90 -25.76
CA VAL A 350 -4.13 13.96 -24.70
C VAL A 350 -3.06 13.04 -25.27
N ALA A 351 -1.96 12.84 -24.54
CA ALA A 351 -0.92 11.92 -25.00
C ALA A 351 -1.44 10.48 -25.00
N PHE A 352 -1.25 9.77 -26.11
CA PHE A 352 -1.73 8.41 -26.29
C PHE A 352 -0.65 7.39 -25.96
N LYS A 353 -0.97 6.40 -25.14
CA LYS A 353 -0.06 5.31 -24.74
C LYS A 353 -0.71 3.95 -25.04
N VAL A 354 0.10 2.95 -25.34
CA VAL A 354 -0.36 1.56 -25.48
C VAL A 354 0.28 0.70 -24.39
N ASN A 355 -0.51 -0.19 -23.80
CA ASN A 355 -0.06 -1.22 -22.87
C ASN A 355 -0.36 -2.60 -23.46
N THR A 356 0.61 -3.50 -23.49
CA THR A 356 0.47 -4.86 -23.99
C THR A 356 0.97 -5.86 -22.97
N VAL A 357 0.16 -6.85 -22.62
CA VAL A 357 0.57 -8.03 -21.84
C VAL A 357 0.91 -9.16 -22.79
N VAL A 358 2.19 -9.51 -22.86
CA VAL A 358 2.69 -10.63 -23.65
C VAL A 358 2.41 -11.93 -22.90
N ASN A 359 1.72 -12.85 -23.56
CA ASN A 359 1.20 -14.10 -23.03
C ASN A 359 1.27 -15.21 -24.09
N THR A 360 0.79 -16.40 -23.75
CA THR A 360 0.86 -17.60 -24.59
C THR A 360 0.25 -17.45 -25.98
N TYR A 361 -0.72 -16.54 -26.16
CA TYR A 361 -1.43 -16.34 -27.42
C TYR A 361 -0.74 -15.37 -28.38
N ASN A 362 0.04 -14.41 -27.88
CA ASN A 362 0.55 -13.29 -28.68
C ASN A 362 2.08 -13.15 -28.72
N TRP A 363 2.86 -13.97 -28.00
CA TRP A 363 4.32 -13.78 -27.91
C TRP A 363 5.08 -13.93 -29.24
N LYS A 364 4.43 -14.47 -30.28
CA LYS A 364 4.99 -14.58 -31.64
C LYS A 364 4.51 -13.48 -32.58
N GLU A 365 3.64 -12.58 -32.13
CA GLU A 365 3.03 -11.56 -32.95
C GLU A 365 4.02 -10.43 -33.24
N ASP A 366 4.12 -10.05 -34.52
CA ASP A 366 4.74 -8.79 -34.94
C ASP A 366 3.65 -7.73 -34.92
N MET A 367 3.78 -6.76 -34.03
CA MET A 367 2.87 -5.63 -33.86
C MET A 367 3.48 -4.32 -34.35
N SER A 368 4.66 -4.38 -34.96
CA SER A 368 5.49 -3.20 -35.20
C SER A 368 4.80 -2.21 -36.14
N GLN A 369 4.18 -2.68 -37.22
CA GLN A 369 3.51 -1.83 -38.19
C GLN A 369 2.33 -1.09 -37.57
N GLU A 370 1.48 -1.80 -36.84
CA GLU A 370 0.28 -1.26 -36.22
C GLU A 370 0.62 -0.28 -35.10
N ILE A 371 1.63 -0.58 -34.27
CA ILE A 371 2.08 0.35 -33.24
C ILE A 371 2.70 1.62 -33.84
N LEU A 372 3.51 1.49 -34.90
CA LEU A 372 4.07 2.64 -35.61
C LEU A 372 2.97 3.51 -36.24
N GLN A 373 1.91 2.90 -36.78
CA GLN A 373 0.74 3.62 -37.31
C GLN A 373 -0.06 4.32 -36.21
N LEU A 374 -0.20 3.69 -35.05
CA LEU A 374 -0.84 4.32 -33.89
C LEU A 374 -0.01 5.46 -33.31
N ASP A 375 1.31 5.48 -33.51
CA ASP A 375 2.22 6.52 -33.02
C ASP A 375 1.94 6.92 -31.56
N PRO A 376 2.01 5.97 -30.60
CA PRO A 376 1.86 6.30 -29.19
C PRO A 376 3.11 7.01 -28.67
N VAL A 377 2.97 7.85 -27.66
CA VAL A 377 4.14 8.46 -26.98
C VAL A 377 4.99 7.42 -26.23
N ARG A 378 4.39 6.27 -25.93
CA ARG A 378 5.02 5.13 -25.27
C ARG A 378 4.23 3.85 -25.52
N TRP A 379 4.92 2.75 -25.74
CA TRP A 379 4.36 1.40 -25.76
C TRP A 379 4.97 0.57 -24.64
N LYS A 380 4.20 0.30 -23.59
CA LYS A 380 4.65 -0.54 -22.47
C LYS A 380 4.31 -1.99 -22.76
N VAL A 381 5.33 -2.85 -22.69
CA VAL A 381 5.23 -4.27 -22.99
C VAL A 381 5.55 -5.04 -21.72
N PHE A 382 4.54 -5.69 -21.15
CA PHE A 382 4.62 -6.42 -19.89
C PHE A 382 4.66 -7.92 -20.16
N GLN A 383 5.50 -8.64 -19.44
CA GLN A 383 5.39 -10.10 -19.36
C GLN A 383 4.15 -10.48 -18.55
N CYS A 384 3.45 -11.57 -18.90
CA CYS A 384 2.32 -12.04 -18.08
C CYS A 384 2.76 -12.38 -16.65
N LEU A 385 2.14 -11.72 -15.67
CA LEU A 385 2.47 -11.84 -14.24
C LEU A 385 1.42 -12.66 -13.48
N LEU A 386 1.91 -13.56 -12.62
CA LEU A 386 1.08 -14.28 -11.66
C LEU A 386 1.07 -13.55 -10.31
N ILE A 387 -0.13 -13.35 -9.77
CA ILE A 387 -0.40 -12.78 -8.44
C ILE A 387 -1.32 -13.72 -7.68
N GLU A 388 -0.82 -14.26 -6.56
CA GLU A 388 -1.55 -15.17 -5.69
C GLU A 388 -2.85 -14.54 -5.18
N GLY A 389 -3.93 -15.30 -5.24
CA GLY A 389 -5.26 -14.85 -4.85
C GLY A 389 -5.96 -13.95 -5.86
N GLU A 390 -5.28 -13.41 -6.88
CA GLU A 390 -5.93 -12.65 -7.97
C GLU A 390 -6.16 -13.55 -9.20
N ASN A 391 -5.07 -14.09 -9.75
CA ASN A 391 -5.09 -14.85 -11.00
C ASN A 391 -4.38 -16.21 -10.93
N VAL A 392 -3.88 -16.59 -9.75
CA VAL A 392 -3.40 -17.94 -9.45
C VAL A 392 -3.78 -18.30 -8.01
N GLY A 393 -3.95 -19.59 -7.73
CA GLY A 393 -4.28 -20.09 -6.40
C GLY A 393 -5.77 -20.32 -6.16
N PRO A 394 -6.12 -20.95 -5.03
CA PRO A 394 -7.47 -21.45 -4.75
C PRO A 394 -8.52 -20.35 -4.55
N GLU A 395 -8.11 -19.14 -4.18
CA GLU A 395 -9.01 -17.99 -3.99
C GLU A 395 -9.09 -17.07 -5.22
N ALA A 396 -8.36 -17.37 -6.29
CA ALA A 396 -8.33 -16.56 -7.50
C ALA A 396 -9.60 -16.72 -8.35
N ARG A 397 -10.02 -15.61 -8.99
CA ARG A 397 -11.14 -15.61 -9.94
C ARG A 397 -10.72 -15.85 -11.39
N ARG A 398 -9.42 -15.99 -11.61
CA ARG A 398 -8.78 -16.24 -12.90
C ARG A 398 -7.74 -17.33 -12.73
N ASN A 399 -7.42 -17.98 -13.84
CA ASN A 399 -6.28 -18.89 -13.94
C ASN A 399 -5.36 -18.37 -15.04
N ALA A 400 -4.34 -17.62 -14.63
CA ALA A 400 -3.33 -17.05 -15.49
C ALA A 400 -2.19 -18.02 -15.81
N GLU A 401 -2.13 -19.21 -15.20
CA GLU A 401 -1.03 -20.16 -15.42
C GLU A 401 -0.93 -20.57 -16.90
N SER A 402 -2.07 -20.69 -17.60
CA SER A 402 -2.11 -20.98 -19.03
C SER A 402 -1.71 -19.81 -19.93
N PHE A 403 -1.50 -18.62 -19.36
CA PHE A 403 -1.11 -17.39 -20.06
C PHE A 403 0.37 -17.04 -19.88
N VAL A 404 1.07 -17.69 -18.95
CA VAL A 404 2.48 -17.42 -18.66
C VAL A 404 3.37 -17.86 -19.81
N ILE A 405 4.38 -17.04 -20.09
CA ILE A 405 5.44 -17.30 -21.06
C ILE A 405 6.80 -17.28 -20.37
N THR A 406 7.77 -17.99 -20.93
CA THR A 406 9.15 -17.96 -20.42
C THR A 406 9.83 -16.63 -20.72
N ASP A 407 10.94 -16.35 -20.04
CA ASP A 407 11.75 -15.16 -20.30
C ASP A 407 12.33 -15.17 -21.73
N GLU A 408 12.63 -16.34 -22.29
CA GLU A 408 13.06 -16.49 -23.68
C GLU A 408 11.94 -16.17 -24.68
N GLN A 409 10.70 -16.59 -24.39
CA GLN A 409 9.55 -16.24 -25.22
C GLN A 409 9.26 -14.74 -25.16
N PHE A 410 9.34 -14.14 -23.97
CA PHE A 410 9.21 -12.70 -23.81
C PHE A 410 10.30 -11.95 -24.57
N LYS A 411 11.57 -12.38 -24.44
CA LYS A 411 12.68 -11.82 -25.22
C LYS A 411 12.45 -11.97 -26.73
N SER A 412 11.96 -13.11 -27.20
CA SER A 412 11.63 -13.32 -28.61
C SER A 412 10.59 -12.31 -29.11
N PHE A 413 9.57 -11.98 -28.30
CA PHE A 413 8.60 -10.94 -28.66
C PHE A 413 9.26 -9.57 -28.78
N LEU A 414 10.18 -9.24 -27.86
CA LEU A 414 10.92 -7.98 -27.90
C LEU A 414 11.82 -7.89 -29.15
N ASP A 415 12.51 -8.98 -29.48
CA ASP A 415 13.40 -9.05 -30.65
C ASP A 415 12.61 -8.92 -31.97
N ILE A 416 11.38 -9.44 -32.05
CA ILE A 416 10.50 -9.27 -33.23
C ILE A 416 10.11 -7.79 -33.43
N ASN A 417 9.94 -7.05 -32.34
CA ASN A 417 9.39 -5.70 -32.34
C ASN A 417 10.43 -4.61 -32.00
N ASP A 418 11.72 -4.92 -32.15
CA ASP A 418 12.85 -4.07 -31.73
C ASP A 418 12.95 -2.75 -32.52
N ASN A 419 12.35 -2.72 -33.70
CA ASN A 419 12.28 -1.59 -34.61
C ASN A 419 11.31 -0.48 -34.14
N VAL A 420 10.51 -0.73 -33.10
CA VAL A 420 9.57 0.26 -32.54
C VAL A 420 10.26 1.10 -31.45
N PRO A 421 10.59 2.38 -31.70
CA PRO A 421 11.38 3.18 -30.77
C PRO A 421 10.63 3.52 -29.47
N GLN A 422 9.30 3.43 -29.46
CA GLN A 422 8.47 3.73 -28.29
C GLN A 422 8.32 2.53 -27.33
N LEU A 423 8.86 1.36 -27.68
CA LEU A 423 8.80 0.14 -26.88
C LEU A 423 9.55 0.33 -25.56
N VAL A 424 8.91 -0.02 -24.45
CA VAL A 424 9.50 -0.05 -23.11
C VAL A 424 9.12 -1.37 -22.43
N PRO A 425 10.08 -2.32 -22.29
CA PRO A 425 9.80 -3.64 -21.76
C PRO A 425 9.76 -3.63 -20.23
N GLU A 426 8.91 -4.47 -19.65
CA GLU A 426 8.82 -4.74 -18.22
C GLU A 426 8.64 -6.24 -17.97
N SER A 427 9.72 -6.89 -17.51
CA SER A 427 9.68 -8.28 -17.07
C SER A 427 8.98 -8.42 -15.72
N ASN A 428 8.64 -9.65 -15.35
CA ASN A 428 8.02 -9.93 -14.05
C ASN A 428 8.86 -9.42 -12.86
N THR A 429 10.19 -9.53 -12.93
CA THR A 429 11.09 -9.00 -11.90
C THR A 429 11.03 -7.48 -11.82
N ALA A 430 10.93 -6.79 -12.96
CA ALA A 430 10.86 -5.33 -12.97
C ALA A 430 9.52 -4.81 -12.42
N MET A 431 8.43 -5.56 -12.57
CA MET A 431 7.10 -5.12 -12.15
C MET A 431 6.85 -5.24 -10.63
N ARG A 432 7.31 -6.31 -9.97
CA ARG A 432 6.98 -6.59 -8.56
C ARG A 432 7.46 -5.51 -7.58
N ASP A 433 8.63 -4.91 -7.84
CA ASP A 433 9.24 -3.95 -6.91
C ASP A 433 9.00 -2.47 -7.26
N SER A 434 8.30 -2.20 -8.37
CA SER A 434 8.30 -0.85 -9.00
C SER A 434 6.98 -0.09 -8.91
N TYR A 435 5.88 -0.72 -8.46
CA TYR A 435 4.54 -0.12 -8.51
C TYR A 435 3.91 0.02 -7.14
N LEU A 436 3.70 1.27 -6.72
CA LEU A 436 2.77 1.56 -5.63
C LEU A 436 1.34 1.52 -6.18
N ILE A 437 0.58 0.51 -5.75
CA ILE A 437 -0.81 0.30 -6.19
C ILE A 437 -1.73 0.49 -4.99
N LEU A 438 -2.74 1.34 -5.12
CA LEU A 438 -3.83 1.48 -4.19
C LEU A 438 -5.06 0.73 -4.72
N ASP A 439 -5.72 -0.06 -3.88
CA ASP A 439 -6.96 -0.73 -4.23
C ASP A 439 -8.20 0.18 -4.10
N GLU A 440 -9.39 -0.38 -4.27
CA GLU A 440 -10.66 0.36 -4.24
C GLU A 440 -11.00 0.95 -2.86
N TYR A 441 -10.30 0.52 -1.81
CA TYR A 441 -10.40 1.02 -0.44
C TYR A 441 -9.27 2.00 -0.09
N VAL A 442 -8.41 2.36 -1.05
CA VAL A 442 -7.22 3.21 -0.86
C VAL A 442 -6.20 2.52 0.07
N LEU A 443 -6.09 1.19 -0.03
CA LEU A 443 -5.07 0.40 0.64
C LEU A 443 -3.96 0.02 -0.33
N PHE A 444 -2.69 0.08 0.11
CA PHE A 444 -1.59 -0.36 -0.75
C PHE A 444 -1.61 -1.87 -0.97
N LEU A 445 -1.58 -2.28 -2.23
CA LEU A 445 -1.40 -3.67 -2.67
C LEU A 445 0.10 -3.94 -2.84
N ILE A 446 0.54 -5.10 -2.35
CA ILE A 446 1.87 -5.64 -2.61
C ILE A 446 1.70 -6.62 -3.79
N VAL A 447 2.43 -6.38 -4.89
CA VAL A 447 2.36 -7.17 -6.15
C VAL A 447 3.59 -8.04 -6.34
#